data_AF-K6WR71-F1
#
_entry.id   AF-K6WR71-F1
#
_cell.length_a   1.000
_cell.length_b   1.000
_cell.length_c   1.000
_cell.angle_alpha   90.00
_cell.angle_beta   90.00
_cell.angle_gamma   90.00
#
_symmetry.space_group_name_H-M   'P 1'
#
loop_
_entity.id
_entity.type
_entity.pdbx_description
1 polymer ?
#
loop_
_entity_poly.entity_id
_entity_poly.type
_entity_poly.pdbx_seq_one_letter_code
_entity_poly.pdbx_strand_id
1 'polypeptide(L)'
;MAGMDEVGRGALAGPVSVGVVVIDEGCRSAPTGLKDSKLLPARRREELVAPVRRWALAFGVGHASAAEIDAVGIMAALRLAGRRALAAAGVRPDVIVLDGNHDWLTDPRREGLLGFTEPEPAALAGHPATEVADASEASESLSGEVPLVRTLIKGDMRCSSVAGASVLAKVERDAMMVSLAAQYPEYGWVGNKGYAATEHRAALLRLGACELHRRSWNLLAAPTASDPEGDEPKCADDGPEKRGCDTAGDSAARGLRGSAGMSDDGLASPAGAQLLDVEVSRA
;
A
#
# COMPACT_ATOMS: atom_id res chain seq x y z
N MET A 1 15.40 -9.86 -8.96
CA MET A 1 15.49 -8.56 -8.25
C MET A 1 14.19 -8.27 -7.49
N ALA A 2 14.23 -7.47 -6.43
CA ALA A 2 13.03 -7.01 -5.72
C ALA A 2 12.90 -5.48 -5.73
N GLY A 3 11.68 -4.98 -5.85
CA GLY A 3 11.32 -3.59 -5.57
C GLY A 3 10.57 -3.50 -4.24
N MET A 4 10.84 -2.46 -3.45
CA MET A 4 10.23 -2.23 -2.14
C MET A 4 9.87 -0.76 -1.97
N ASP A 5 8.75 -0.51 -1.30
CA ASP A 5 8.25 0.83 -0.98
C ASP A 5 7.47 0.78 0.34
N GLU A 6 7.44 1.91 1.05
CA GLU A 6 6.72 2.05 2.32
C GLU A 6 5.47 2.93 2.22
N VAL A 7 4.53 2.70 3.13
CA VAL A 7 3.34 3.53 3.31
C VAL A 7 3.11 3.76 4.80
N GLY A 8 2.58 4.94 5.13
CA GLY A 8 2.21 5.29 6.49
C GLY A 8 3.35 5.87 7.30
N ARG A 9 4.50 6.19 6.68
CA ARG A 9 5.64 6.78 7.40
C ARG A 9 5.22 8.01 8.20
N GLY A 10 4.45 8.95 7.64
CA GLY A 10 3.98 10.17 8.31
C GLY A 10 2.62 10.11 9.03
N ALA A 11 1.99 8.94 9.15
CA ALA A 11 0.71 8.83 9.84
C ALA A 11 0.86 9.02 11.36
N LEU A 12 -0.15 9.61 12.02
CA LEU A 12 -0.20 9.74 13.48
C LEU A 12 -0.63 8.44 14.17
N ALA A 13 -1.42 7.63 13.46
CA ALA A 13 -1.97 6.37 13.96
C ALA A 13 -1.76 5.22 12.97
N GLY A 14 -1.78 4.01 13.52
CA GLY A 14 -1.65 2.77 12.79
C GLY A 14 -0.21 2.43 12.35
N PRO A 15 -0.06 1.28 11.69
CA PRO A 15 1.25 0.75 11.35
C PRO A 15 1.93 1.58 10.26
N VAL A 16 3.26 1.41 10.19
CA VAL A 16 4.01 1.58 8.95
C VAL A 16 4.03 0.25 8.22
N SER A 17 3.80 0.28 6.91
CA SER A 17 3.71 -0.93 6.07
C SER A 17 4.73 -0.84 4.95
N VAL A 18 5.33 -1.97 4.60
CA VAL A 18 6.26 -2.11 3.49
C VAL A 18 5.77 -3.21 2.58
N GLY A 19 5.72 -2.93 1.28
CA GLY A 19 5.47 -3.92 0.24
C GLY A 19 6.78 -4.39 -0.37
N VAL A 20 6.80 -5.62 -0.87
CA VAL A 20 7.86 -6.14 -1.72
C VAL A 20 7.27 -6.87 -2.92
N VAL A 21 7.87 -6.64 -4.09
CA VAL A 21 7.57 -7.36 -5.33
C VAL A 21 8.88 -7.86 -5.93
N VAL A 22 8.99 -9.17 -6.11
CA VAL A 22 10.13 -9.86 -6.70
C VAL A 22 9.81 -10.18 -8.16
N ILE A 23 10.76 -9.88 -9.05
CA ILE A 23 10.70 -10.18 -10.48
C ILE A 23 12.03 -10.78 -10.96
N ASP A 24 11.97 -11.57 -12.02
CA ASP A 24 13.09 -12.20 -12.71
C ASP A 24 12.98 -12.02 -14.23
N GLU A 25 13.88 -12.63 -15.01
CA GLU A 25 13.80 -12.62 -16.47
C GLU A 25 12.57 -13.33 -17.06
N GLY A 26 11.90 -14.19 -16.28
CA GLY A 26 10.67 -14.86 -16.67
C GLY A 26 9.44 -13.95 -16.61
N CYS A 27 9.52 -12.87 -15.82
CA CYS A 27 8.46 -11.87 -15.71
C CYS A 27 8.34 -11.05 -17.02
N ARG A 28 7.20 -11.20 -17.71
CA ARG A 28 6.86 -10.40 -18.89
C ARG A 28 6.59 -8.93 -18.53
N SER A 29 6.11 -8.15 -19.50
CA SER A 29 5.73 -6.76 -19.31
C SER A 29 4.85 -6.54 -18.07
N ALA A 30 5.19 -5.52 -17.30
CA ALA A 30 4.45 -5.14 -16.11
C ALA A 30 2.98 -4.78 -16.43
N PRO A 31 2.05 -4.94 -15.47
CA PRO A 31 0.65 -4.56 -15.64
C PRO A 31 0.48 -3.11 -16.12
N THR A 32 -0.43 -2.91 -17.06
CA THR A 32 -0.74 -1.57 -17.60
C THR A 32 -1.24 -0.63 -16.50
N GLY A 33 -0.67 0.57 -16.46
CA GLY A 33 -1.03 1.63 -15.51
C GLY A 33 -0.33 1.51 -14.14
N LEU A 34 0.61 0.58 -13.96
CA LEU A 34 1.27 0.40 -12.66
C LEU A 34 2.15 1.59 -12.24
N LYS A 35 2.85 2.23 -13.18
CA LYS A 35 3.84 3.30 -12.89
C LYS A 35 3.24 4.62 -12.40
N ASP A 36 1.95 4.85 -12.62
CA ASP A 36 1.26 6.08 -12.24
C ASP A 36 0.48 5.92 -10.93
N SER A 37 0.76 4.90 -10.11
CA SER A 37 -0.04 4.49 -8.94
C SER A 37 -0.33 5.60 -7.92
N LYS A 38 0.59 6.55 -7.75
CA LYS A 38 0.40 7.73 -6.88
C LYS A 38 -0.63 8.73 -7.44
N LEU A 39 -0.89 8.70 -8.74
CA LEU A 39 -1.93 9.50 -9.41
C LEU A 39 -3.23 8.72 -9.61
N LEU A 40 -3.27 7.43 -9.27
CA LEU A 40 -4.45 6.60 -9.42
C LEU A 40 -5.43 6.80 -8.27
N PRO A 41 -6.75 6.82 -8.53
CA PRO A 41 -7.75 6.78 -7.46
C PRO A 41 -7.68 5.44 -6.69
N ALA A 42 -8.16 5.43 -5.44
CA ALA A 42 -8.12 4.27 -4.55
C ALA A 42 -8.65 2.98 -5.21
N ARG A 43 -9.83 3.05 -5.83
CA ARG A 43 -10.43 1.94 -6.59
C ARG A 43 -9.49 1.35 -7.63
N ARG A 44 -8.77 2.21 -8.37
CA ARG A 44 -7.87 1.73 -9.42
C ARG A 44 -6.62 1.06 -8.83
N ARG A 45 -6.14 1.49 -7.66
CA ARG A 45 -5.07 0.79 -6.93
C ARG A 45 -5.53 -0.60 -6.47
N GLU A 46 -6.76 -0.72 -5.98
CA GLU A 46 -7.35 -2.02 -5.60
C GLU A 46 -7.44 -2.98 -6.80
N GLU A 47 -7.88 -2.47 -7.96
CA GLU A 47 -7.93 -3.24 -9.21
C GLU A 47 -6.56 -3.71 -9.70
N LEU A 48 -5.46 -3.04 -9.31
CA LEU A 48 -4.09 -3.41 -9.67
C LEU A 48 -3.50 -4.52 -8.78
N VAL A 49 -4.06 -4.79 -7.60
CA VAL A 49 -3.51 -5.79 -6.66
C VAL A 49 -3.44 -7.18 -7.31
N ALA A 50 -4.55 -7.66 -7.88
CA ALA A 50 -4.57 -9.00 -8.48
C ALA A 50 -3.66 -9.12 -9.73
N PRO A 51 -3.63 -8.16 -10.67
CA PRO A 51 -2.63 -8.12 -11.74
C PRO A 51 -1.18 -8.13 -11.25
N VAL A 52 -0.83 -7.33 -10.23
CA VAL A 52 0.53 -7.28 -9.68
C VAL A 52 0.92 -8.63 -9.07
N ARG A 53 0.03 -9.24 -8.27
CA ARG A 53 0.26 -10.55 -7.65
C ARG A 53 0.46 -11.66 -8.68
N ARG A 54 -0.25 -11.61 -9.83
CA ARG A 54 -0.07 -12.58 -10.93
C ARG A 54 1.19 -12.35 -11.75
N TRP A 55 1.66 -11.11 -11.82
CA TRP A 55 2.84 -10.73 -12.59
C TRP A 55 4.14 -11.03 -11.83
N ALA A 56 4.15 -10.80 -10.52
CA ALA A 56 5.31 -10.99 -9.68
C ALA A 56 5.70 -12.47 -9.55
N LEU A 57 7.02 -12.74 -9.51
CA LEU A 57 7.55 -14.04 -9.12
C LEU A 57 7.17 -14.37 -7.66
N ALA A 58 7.32 -13.37 -6.79
CA ALA A 58 6.92 -13.43 -5.39
C ALA A 58 6.56 -12.03 -4.89
N PHE A 59 5.75 -11.94 -3.85
CA PHE A 59 5.36 -10.67 -3.24
C PHE A 59 5.05 -10.86 -1.76
N GLY A 60 5.14 -9.77 -1.01
CA GLY A 60 4.81 -9.77 0.42
C GLY A 60 4.51 -8.37 0.91
N VAL A 61 3.78 -8.28 2.02
CA VAL A 61 3.59 -7.03 2.75
C VAL A 61 3.94 -7.32 4.21
N GLY A 62 4.68 -6.41 4.83
CA GLY A 62 5.04 -6.48 6.23
C GLY A 62 4.68 -5.17 6.94
N HIS A 63 4.41 -5.29 8.23
CA HIS A 63 3.94 -4.18 9.06
C HIS A 63 4.79 -4.04 10.30
N ALA A 64 4.89 -2.82 10.82
CA ALA A 64 5.29 -2.54 12.19
C ALA A 64 4.24 -1.62 12.83
N SER A 65 3.70 -2.07 13.96
CA SER A 65 2.61 -1.44 14.70
C SER A 65 3.00 -0.08 15.28
N ALA A 66 2.02 0.72 15.70
CA ALA A 66 2.27 1.97 16.42
C ALA A 66 3.08 1.74 17.71
N ALA A 67 2.81 0.65 18.43
CA ALA A 67 3.56 0.27 19.63
C ALA A 67 5.02 -0.07 19.32
N GLU A 68 5.30 -0.77 18.22
CA GLU A 68 6.67 -1.03 17.78
C GLU A 68 7.37 0.25 17.35
N ILE A 69 6.68 1.16 16.63
CA ILE A 69 7.22 2.48 16.27
C ILE A 69 7.58 3.27 17.53
N ASP A 70 6.72 3.26 18.55
CA ASP A 70 7.00 3.92 19.83
C ASP A 70 8.20 3.29 20.56
N ALA A 71 8.39 1.97 20.44
CA ALA A 71 9.46 1.26 21.13
C ALA A 71 10.83 1.41 20.45
N VAL A 72 10.89 1.36 19.11
CA VAL A 72 12.16 1.32 18.36
C VAL A 72 12.41 2.52 17.45
N GLY A 73 11.44 3.43 17.33
CA GLY A 73 11.48 4.55 16.41
C GLY A 73 11.14 4.16 14.96
N ILE A 74 10.79 5.16 14.15
CA ILE A 74 10.25 4.95 12.80
C ILE A 74 11.23 4.24 11.85
N MET A 75 12.53 4.52 11.94
CA MET A 75 13.52 3.92 11.04
C MET A 75 13.71 2.42 11.32
N ALA A 76 13.78 2.02 12.59
CA ALA A 76 13.88 0.62 12.96
C ALA A 76 12.56 -0.14 12.70
N ALA A 77 11.42 0.52 12.89
CA ALA A 77 10.12 -0.03 12.55
C ALA A 77 9.95 -0.24 11.04
N LEU A 78 10.44 0.69 10.20
CA LEU A 78 10.50 0.51 8.74
C LEU A 78 11.34 -0.72 8.37
N ARG A 79 12.53 -0.86 8.97
CA ARG A 79 13.37 -2.05 8.79
C ARG A 79 12.63 -3.33 9.16
N LEU A 80 11.94 -3.34 10.30
CA LEU A 80 11.17 -4.48 10.78
C LEU A 80 10.04 -4.86 9.82
N ALA A 81 9.27 -3.87 9.37
CA ALA A 81 8.23 -4.05 8.36
C ALA A 81 8.82 -4.59 7.04
N GLY A 82 9.96 -4.09 6.58
CA GLY A 82 10.63 -4.57 5.38
C GLY A 82 11.15 -5.99 5.49
N ARG A 83 11.74 -6.38 6.63
CA ARG A 83 12.15 -7.78 6.87
C ARG A 83 10.94 -8.72 6.89
N ARG A 84 9.82 -8.30 7.49
CA ARG A 84 8.56 -9.05 7.46
C ARG A 84 8.00 -9.19 6.05
N ALA A 85 8.09 -8.14 5.23
CA ALA A 85 7.67 -8.19 3.82
C ALA A 85 8.51 -9.20 3.02
N LEU A 86 9.84 -9.19 3.20
CA LEU A 86 10.74 -10.16 2.58
C LEU A 86 10.45 -11.60 3.04
N ALA A 87 10.21 -11.80 4.34
CA ALA A 87 9.82 -13.10 4.87
C ALA A 87 8.50 -13.60 4.28
N ALA A 88 7.50 -12.70 4.15
CA ALA A 88 6.21 -13.02 3.53
C ALA A 88 6.32 -13.37 2.04
N ALA A 89 7.28 -12.78 1.31
CA ALA A 89 7.55 -13.15 -0.08
C ALA A 89 8.16 -14.54 -0.23
N GLY A 90 8.85 -15.06 0.80
CA GLY A 90 9.40 -16.42 0.81
C GLY A 90 10.51 -16.69 -0.20
N VAL A 91 11.02 -15.65 -0.88
CA VAL A 91 12.09 -15.73 -1.88
C VAL A 91 13.16 -14.69 -1.56
N ARG A 92 14.43 -15.10 -1.59
CA ARG A 92 15.57 -14.19 -1.39
C ARG A 92 15.97 -13.57 -2.74
N PRO A 93 15.80 -12.25 -2.94
CA PRO A 93 16.27 -11.58 -4.16
C PRO A 93 17.80 -11.38 -4.12
N ASP A 94 18.45 -11.24 -5.28
CA ASP A 94 19.89 -10.88 -5.33
C ASP A 94 20.16 -9.40 -5.05
N VAL A 95 19.19 -8.55 -5.42
CA VAL A 95 19.26 -7.10 -5.29
C VAL A 95 17.89 -6.54 -4.93
N ILE A 96 17.88 -5.56 -4.04
CA ILE A 96 16.70 -4.81 -3.60
C ILE A 96 16.80 -3.38 -4.11
N VAL A 97 15.70 -2.87 -4.67
CA VAL A 97 15.53 -1.47 -5.05
C VAL A 97 14.51 -0.83 -4.09
N LEU A 98 14.93 0.16 -3.31
CA LEU A 98 14.07 0.93 -2.41
C LEU A 98 13.63 2.24 -3.08
N ASP A 99 12.37 2.66 -2.89
CA ASP A 99 11.96 4.04 -3.20
C ASP A 99 12.65 5.03 -2.24
N GLY A 100 13.07 6.18 -2.78
CA GLY A 100 13.66 7.28 -2.01
C GLY A 100 15.18 7.32 -2.03
N ASN A 101 15.75 7.97 -1.01
CA ASN A 101 17.18 8.30 -0.92
C ASN A 101 17.86 7.77 0.36
N HIS A 102 17.16 7.00 1.17
CA HIS A 102 17.71 6.45 2.41
C HIS A 102 17.60 4.93 2.38
N ASP A 103 18.70 4.25 2.70
CA ASP A 103 18.66 2.83 3.03
C ASP A 103 18.17 2.67 4.47
N TRP A 104 16.87 2.39 4.60
CA TRP A 104 16.26 2.09 5.89
C TRP A 104 16.23 0.59 6.21
N LEU A 105 16.68 -0.27 5.29
CA LEU A 105 16.56 -1.72 5.39
C LEU A 105 17.85 -2.38 5.91
N THR A 106 19.01 -1.89 5.48
CA THR A 106 20.30 -2.38 5.97
C THR A 106 20.49 -2.04 7.45
N ASP A 107 21.14 -2.93 8.21
CA ASP A 107 21.48 -2.67 9.62
C ASP A 107 22.66 -1.68 9.67
N PRO A 108 22.50 -0.50 10.29
CA PRO A 108 23.55 0.53 10.35
C PRO A 108 24.77 0.08 11.13
N ARG A 109 24.69 -0.97 11.95
CA ARG A 109 25.88 -1.55 12.61
C ARG A 109 26.77 -2.34 11.64
N ARG A 110 26.26 -2.66 10.45
CA ARG A 110 27.01 -3.35 9.38
C ARG A 110 27.67 -2.38 8.41
N GLU A 111 27.04 -1.24 8.17
CA GLU A 111 27.73 -0.10 7.56
C GLU A 111 28.60 0.54 8.63
N GLY A 112 29.80 0.00 8.84
CA GLY A 112 30.80 0.59 9.73
C GLY A 112 30.87 2.10 9.48
N LEU A 113 31.06 2.88 10.55
CA LEU A 113 30.98 4.35 10.62
C LEU A 113 31.79 5.11 9.55
N LEU A 114 32.61 4.42 8.75
CA LEU A 114 33.35 4.92 7.60
C LEU A 114 33.37 3.94 6.40
N GLY A 115 32.30 3.22 6.05
CA GLY A 115 32.19 2.52 4.76
C GLY A 115 33.30 1.50 4.42
N PHE A 116 34.09 1.05 5.39
CA PHE A 116 35.05 -0.02 5.26
C PHE A 116 34.45 -1.26 5.91
N THR A 117 34.32 -2.32 5.14
CA THR A 117 33.99 -3.66 5.65
C THR A 117 34.99 -4.04 6.73
N GLU A 118 34.51 -4.22 7.96
CA GLU A 118 35.32 -4.84 9.03
C GLU A 118 35.76 -6.23 8.54
N PRO A 119 37.07 -6.56 8.54
CA PRO A 119 37.50 -7.90 8.20
C PRO A 119 37.03 -8.86 9.29
N GLU A 120 36.56 -10.05 8.86
CA GLU A 120 36.24 -11.20 9.70
C GLU A 120 37.22 -11.34 10.88
N PRO A 121 36.74 -11.45 12.14
CA PRO A 121 37.64 -11.53 13.28
C PRO A 121 38.32 -12.90 13.29
N ALA A 122 39.58 -12.90 12.87
CA ALA A 122 40.51 -13.99 13.14
C ALA A 122 40.63 -14.18 14.67
N ALA A 123 40.50 -15.45 15.07
CA ALA A 123 40.59 -15.97 16.42
C ALA A 123 41.60 -15.26 17.34
N LEU A 124 41.13 -14.77 18.49
CA LEU A 124 41.97 -14.61 19.68
C LEU A 124 41.17 -14.95 20.94
N ALA A 125 41.69 -15.91 21.69
CA ALA A 125 41.07 -16.55 22.83
C ALA A 125 41.04 -15.66 24.09
N GLY A 126 39.98 -15.82 24.92
CA GLY A 126 40.16 -15.87 26.38
C GLY A 126 39.19 -15.07 27.27
N HIS A 127 38.17 -15.78 27.79
CA HIS A 127 37.54 -15.70 29.14
C HIS A 127 36.60 -14.50 29.52
N PRO A 128 35.64 -14.71 30.46
CA PRO A 128 34.60 -15.75 30.50
C PRO A 128 33.18 -15.16 30.70
N ALA A 129 32.20 -16.06 30.65
CA ALA A 129 30.77 -15.85 30.65
C ALA A 129 30.19 -15.02 31.82
N THR A 130 29.23 -14.16 31.50
CA THR A 130 28.06 -13.93 32.35
C THR A 130 26.82 -14.29 31.53
N GLU A 131 26.26 -15.44 31.87
CA GLU A 131 25.02 -15.97 31.32
C GLU A 131 23.84 -15.11 31.74
N VAL A 132 23.06 -14.66 30.74
CA VAL A 132 21.64 -14.37 30.90
C VAL A 132 20.90 -15.25 29.89
N ALA A 133 20.06 -16.11 30.44
CA ALA A 133 19.37 -17.17 29.75
C ALA A 133 18.29 -16.66 28.78
N ASP A 134 18.38 -17.20 27.58
CA ASP A 134 17.33 -17.75 26.73
C ASP A 134 16.01 -16.97 26.50
N ALA A 135 15.95 -16.36 25.31
CA ALA A 135 14.72 -16.06 24.58
C ALA A 135 14.88 -16.52 23.10
N SER A 136 15.56 -17.65 22.88
CA SER A 136 16.26 -17.92 21.63
C SER A 136 15.46 -18.63 20.53
N GLU A 137 14.27 -19.17 20.77
CA GLU A 137 13.64 -20.02 19.74
C GLU A 137 12.73 -19.30 18.71
N ALA A 138 12.45 -18.00 18.87
CA ALA A 138 11.68 -17.21 17.90
C ALA A 138 12.54 -16.30 17.00
N SER A 139 13.85 -16.21 17.29
CA SER A 139 14.75 -15.20 16.71
C SER A 139 15.57 -15.71 15.51
N GLU A 140 15.67 -17.02 15.30
CA GLU A 140 16.60 -17.56 14.29
C GLU A 140 16.11 -17.44 12.85
N SER A 141 14.80 -17.40 12.58
CA SER A 141 14.30 -17.38 11.18
C SER A 141 14.33 -15.99 10.51
N LEU A 142 14.54 -14.92 11.29
CA LEU A 142 14.66 -13.55 10.78
C LEU A 142 16.11 -13.11 10.57
N SER A 143 17.11 -13.97 10.80
CA SER A 143 18.55 -13.65 10.77
C SER A 143 19.17 -13.63 9.37
N GLY A 144 18.39 -13.87 8.31
CA GLY A 144 18.87 -13.83 6.93
C GLY A 144 19.53 -12.49 6.58
N GLU A 145 20.68 -12.57 5.93
CA GLU A 145 21.40 -11.40 5.42
C GLU A 145 20.56 -10.68 4.35
N VAL A 146 20.34 -9.37 4.56
CA VAL A 146 19.67 -8.51 3.60
C VAL A 146 20.54 -8.42 2.33
N PRO A 147 20.01 -8.75 1.14
CA PRO A 147 20.71 -8.61 -0.13
C PRO A 147 21.14 -7.16 -0.42
N LEU A 148 21.97 -6.97 -1.45
CA LEU A 148 22.44 -5.65 -1.86
C LEU A 148 21.27 -4.67 -2.07
N VAL A 149 21.32 -3.52 -1.39
CA VAL A 149 20.30 -2.47 -1.48
C VAL A 149 20.74 -1.34 -2.40
N ARG A 150 19.82 -0.88 -3.25
CA ARG A 150 19.98 0.32 -4.08
C ARG A 150 18.78 1.24 -3.86
N THR A 151 19.03 2.50 -3.54
CA THR A 151 17.98 3.51 -3.44
C THR A 151 17.74 4.19 -4.78
N LEU A 152 16.48 4.40 -5.14
CA LEU A 152 16.09 5.12 -6.35
C LEU A 152 15.08 6.22 -5.99
N ILE A 153 15.47 7.48 -6.17
CA ILE A 153 14.58 8.63 -5.95
C ILE A 153 13.41 8.53 -6.94
N LYS A 154 12.18 8.55 -6.41
CA LYS A 154 10.95 8.36 -7.21
C LYS A 154 10.98 7.03 -7.96
N GLY A 155 11.39 5.99 -7.24
CA GLY A 155 11.61 4.66 -7.74
C GLY A 155 10.33 4.02 -8.24
N ASP A 156 9.20 4.30 -7.62
CA ASP A 156 7.88 3.88 -8.07
C ASP A 156 7.55 4.33 -9.51
N MET A 157 7.87 5.58 -9.87
CA MET A 157 7.62 6.07 -11.23
C MET A 157 8.59 5.49 -12.27
N ARG A 158 9.73 4.96 -11.83
CA ARG A 158 10.83 4.52 -12.71
C ARG A 158 10.99 3.00 -12.76
N CYS A 159 10.51 2.28 -11.75
CA CYS A 159 10.70 0.87 -11.53
C CYS A 159 9.35 0.19 -11.23
N SER A 160 8.90 -0.68 -12.14
CA SER A 160 7.59 -1.32 -12.02
C SER A 160 7.46 -2.22 -10.80
N SER A 161 8.54 -2.85 -10.33
CA SER A 161 8.49 -3.65 -9.09
C SER A 161 8.32 -2.77 -7.86
N VAL A 162 8.95 -1.59 -7.80
CA VAL A 162 8.74 -0.60 -6.73
C VAL A 162 7.31 -0.07 -6.75
N ALA A 163 6.77 0.26 -7.94
CA ALA A 163 5.36 0.65 -8.05
C ALA A 163 4.40 -0.47 -7.61
N GLY A 164 4.69 -1.73 -7.97
CA GLY A 164 3.96 -2.90 -7.49
C GLY A 164 3.96 -3.00 -5.97
N ALA A 165 5.13 -2.88 -5.36
CA ALA A 165 5.29 -2.89 -3.90
C ALA A 165 4.48 -1.77 -3.24
N SER A 166 4.53 -0.55 -3.79
CA SER A 166 3.75 0.60 -3.32
C SER A 166 2.25 0.34 -3.32
N VAL A 167 1.71 -0.22 -4.42
CA VAL A 167 0.29 -0.58 -4.54
C VAL A 167 -0.11 -1.61 -3.49
N LEU A 168 0.67 -2.68 -3.34
CA LEU A 168 0.38 -3.73 -2.36
C LEU A 168 0.40 -3.18 -0.93
N ALA A 169 1.42 -2.40 -0.59
CA ALA A 169 1.55 -1.78 0.73
C ALA A 169 0.40 -0.82 1.03
N LYS A 170 0.04 0.03 0.06
CA LYS A 170 -0.99 1.07 0.22
C LYS A 170 -2.37 0.44 0.43
N VAL A 171 -2.77 -0.47 -0.46
CA VAL A 171 -4.10 -1.08 -0.41
C VAL A 171 -4.26 -1.89 0.88
N GLU A 172 -3.24 -2.65 1.26
CA GLU A 172 -3.30 -3.45 2.49
C GLU A 172 -3.33 -2.59 3.75
N ARG A 173 -2.47 -1.57 3.84
CA ARG A 173 -2.48 -0.62 4.97
C ARG A 173 -3.82 0.12 5.09
N ASP A 174 -4.35 0.63 3.98
CA ASP A 174 -5.60 1.38 3.99
C ASP A 174 -6.78 0.49 4.43
N ALA A 175 -6.81 -0.77 3.97
CA ALA A 175 -7.82 -1.74 4.41
C ALA A 175 -7.75 -2.01 5.92
N MET A 176 -6.54 -2.15 6.48
CA MET A 176 -6.35 -2.26 7.94
C MET A 176 -6.88 -1.02 8.68
N MET A 177 -6.54 0.18 8.22
CA MET A 177 -7.01 1.42 8.87
C MET A 177 -8.54 1.55 8.82
N VAL A 178 -9.17 1.15 7.72
CA VAL A 178 -10.64 1.12 7.59
C VAL A 178 -11.25 0.11 8.56
N SER A 179 -10.66 -1.08 8.68
CA SER A 179 -11.13 -2.10 9.63
C SER A 179 -11.03 -1.63 11.08
N LEU A 180 -9.92 -0.98 11.45
CA LEU A 180 -9.69 -0.43 12.79
C LEU A 180 -10.61 0.77 13.11
N ALA A 181 -11.07 1.49 12.10
CA ALA A 181 -11.96 2.65 12.28
C ALA A 181 -13.28 2.29 12.98
N ALA A 182 -13.75 1.04 12.87
CA ALA A 182 -14.96 0.59 13.57
C ALA A 182 -14.82 0.62 15.10
N GLN A 183 -13.61 0.44 15.62
CA GLN A 183 -13.33 0.45 17.06
C GLN A 183 -13.19 1.88 17.60
N TYR A 184 -12.79 2.83 16.75
CA TYR A 184 -12.54 4.22 17.12
C TYR A 184 -13.10 5.17 16.05
N PRO A 185 -14.44 5.20 15.86
CA PRO A 185 -15.07 5.94 14.77
C PRO A 185 -14.79 7.45 14.82
N GLU A 186 -14.53 8.00 16.00
CA GLU A 186 -14.35 9.42 16.25
C GLU A 186 -13.08 9.99 15.60
N TYR A 187 -12.06 9.18 15.33
CA TYR A 187 -10.82 9.63 14.69
C TYR A 187 -10.90 9.71 13.16
N GLY A 188 -12.00 9.24 12.55
CA GLY A 188 -12.25 9.40 11.10
C GLY A 188 -11.33 8.58 10.19
N TRP A 189 -10.73 7.49 10.69
CA TRP A 189 -9.72 6.72 9.94
C TRP A 189 -10.22 6.07 8.64
N VAL A 190 -11.53 5.98 8.41
CA VAL A 190 -12.09 5.57 7.11
C VAL A 190 -11.66 6.55 6.00
N GLY A 191 -11.60 7.85 6.28
CA GLY A 191 -11.13 8.85 5.32
C GLY A 191 -9.62 9.05 5.41
N ASN A 192 -9.14 9.51 6.56
CA ASN A 192 -7.77 9.98 6.72
C ASN A 192 -6.72 8.86 6.89
N LYS A 193 -7.11 7.59 7.06
CA LYS A 193 -6.18 6.45 7.23
C LYS A 193 -5.10 6.65 8.32
N GLY A 194 -5.43 7.40 9.37
CA GLY A 194 -4.52 7.73 10.47
C GLY A 194 -3.56 8.88 10.20
N TYR A 195 -3.65 9.55 9.05
CA TYR A 195 -2.90 10.77 8.76
C TYR A 195 -3.47 11.98 9.48
N ALA A 196 -2.70 13.06 9.51
CA ALA A 196 -2.91 14.22 10.37
C ALA A 196 -3.99 15.21 9.86
N ALA A 197 -5.13 14.68 9.41
CA ALA A 197 -6.26 15.46 8.92
C ALA A 197 -6.90 16.30 10.04
N THR A 198 -7.60 17.36 9.65
CA THR A 198 -8.22 18.32 10.58
C THR A 198 -9.15 17.64 11.56
N GLU A 199 -10.01 16.74 11.09
CA GLU A 199 -10.96 15.99 11.93
C GLU A 199 -10.26 15.02 12.87
N HIS A 200 -9.16 14.40 12.44
CA HIS A 200 -8.37 13.50 13.29
C HIS A 200 -7.72 14.25 14.45
N ARG A 201 -7.15 15.42 14.18
CA ARG A 201 -6.55 16.28 15.21
C ARG A 201 -7.60 16.84 16.16
N ALA A 202 -8.76 17.22 15.66
CA ALA A 202 -9.88 17.66 16.50
C ALA A 202 -10.35 16.54 17.44
N ALA A 203 -10.42 15.29 16.95
CA ALA A 203 -10.73 14.13 17.77
C ALA A 203 -9.65 13.87 18.83
N LEU A 204 -8.37 13.95 18.47
CA LEU A 204 -7.25 13.84 19.41
C LEU A 204 -7.30 14.89 20.52
N LEU A 205 -7.65 16.14 20.22
CA LEU A 205 -7.80 17.20 21.22
C LEU A 205 -8.96 16.93 22.18
N ARG A 206 -10.05 16.33 21.69
CA ARG A 206 -11.27 16.08 22.47
C ARG A 206 -11.19 14.81 23.30
N LEU A 207 -10.60 13.75 22.77
CA LEU A 207 -10.63 12.39 23.32
C LEU A 207 -9.29 11.91 23.86
N GLY A 208 -8.19 12.57 23.49
CA GLY A 208 -6.84 12.06 23.71
C GLY A 208 -6.44 11.01 22.67
N ALA A 209 -5.25 10.45 22.86
CA ALA A 209 -4.71 9.40 21.99
C ALA A 209 -5.09 7.99 22.51
N CYS A 210 -5.54 7.12 21.61
CA CYS A 210 -5.70 5.69 21.89
C CYS A 210 -4.41 4.87 21.63
N GLU A 211 -4.45 3.56 21.89
CA GLU A 211 -3.31 2.63 21.76
C GLU A 211 -2.75 2.51 20.32
N LEU A 212 -3.56 2.82 19.32
CA LEU A 212 -3.15 2.76 17.91
C LEU A 212 -2.44 4.04 17.44
N HIS A 213 -2.37 5.07 18.28
CA HIS A 213 -1.57 6.26 17.99
C HIS A 213 -0.10 6.03 18.33
N ARG A 214 0.77 6.72 17.60
CA ARG A 214 2.22 6.75 17.86
C ARG A 214 2.50 7.75 18.96
N ARG A 215 2.38 7.32 20.22
CA ARG A 215 2.37 8.20 21.39
C ARG A 215 3.74 8.82 21.69
N SER A 216 4.81 8.28 21.10
CA SER A 216 6.14 8.89 21.12
C SER A 216 6.26 10.14 20.24
N TRP A 217 5.27 10.42 19.37
CA TRP A 217 5.28 11.55 18.45
C TRP A 217 4.55 12.77 19.04
N ASN A 218 4.85 13.95 18.49
CA ASN A 218 4.09 15.16 18.78
C ASN A 218 2.78 15.19 17.95
N LEU A 219 1.73 14.52 18.46
CA LEU A 219 0.44 14.34 17.79
C LEU A 219 -0.33 15.66 17.53
N LEU A 220 0.03 16.75 18.22
CA LEU A 220 -0.60 18.06 18.10
C LEU A 220 0.30 19.10 17.44
N ALA A 221 1.47 18.70 16.92
CA ALA A 221 2.33 19.58 16.14
C ALA A 221 1.58 20.13 14.92
N ALA A 222 1.81 21.41 14.60
CA ALA A 222 1.26 22.02 13.39
C ALA A 222 1.67 21.23 12.13
N PRO A 223 0.85 21.25 11.06
CA PRO A 223 1.17 20.56 9.81
C PRO A 223 2.53 21.03 9.27
N THR A 224 3.35 20.08 8.81
CA THR A 224 4.59 20.40 8.11
C THR A 224 4.39 20.24 6.60
N ALA A 225 5.18 20.94 5.79
CA ALA A 225 5.05 20.91 4.32
C ALA A 225 5.26 19.52 3.67
N SER A 226 5.59 18.49 4.45
CA SER A 226 5.77 17.10 4.02
C SER A 226 4.59 16.18 4.33
N ASP A 227 3.53 16.68 4.96
CA ASP A 227 2.35 15.86 5.28
C ASP A 227 1.55 15.59 4.00
N PRO A 228 1.34 14.31 3.60
CA PRO A 228 0.50 14.03 2.46
C PRO A 228 -0.95 14.42 2.80
N GLU A 229 -1.52 15.32 2.01
CA GLU A 229 -2.96 15.59 2.01
C GLU A 229 -3.67 14.25 1.85
N GLY A 230 -4.55 13.91 2.80
CA GLY A 230 -5.41 12.74 2.65
C GLY A 230 -6.13 12.83 1.32
N ASP A 231 -6.29 11.71 0.63
CA ASP A 231 -7.12 11.61 -0.59
C ASP A 231 -8.56 12.04 -0.22
N GLU A 232 -8.85 13.34 -0.29
CA GLU A 232 -10.22 13.82 -0.26
C GLU A 232 -10.93 13.21 -1.46
N PRO A 233 -12.16 12.68 -1.27
CA PRO A 233 -12.96 12.28 -2.41
C PRO A 233 -13.27 13.54 -3.22
N LYS A 234 -12.61 13.69 -4.36
CA LYS A 234 -13.10 14.59 -5.40
C LYS A 234 -14.46 14.05 -5.82
N CYS A 235 -15.52 14.62 -5.24
CA CYS A 235 -16.87 14.40 -5.72
C CYS A 235 -16.88 14.64 -7.23
N ALA A 236 -17.20 13.60 -8.00
CA ALA A 236 -17.66 13.78 -9.36
C ALA A 236 -18.98 14.53 -9.27
N ASP A 237 -18.96 15.80 -9.69
CA ASP A 237 -20.17 16.59 -9.88
C ASP A 237 -20.86 16.05 -11.15
N ASP A 238 -21.65 14.98 -10.99
CA ASP A 238 -22.61 14.54 -12.00
C ASP A 238 -23.82 15.49 -11.94
N GLY A 239 -23.64 16.68 -12.54
CA GLY A 239 -24.71 17.63 -12.81
C GLY A 239 -25.48 17.25 -14.09
N PRO A 240 -26.82 17.40 -14.12
CA PRO A 240 -27.68 16.74 -15.10
C PRO A 240 -27.71 17.46 -16.47
N GLU A 241 -27.87 16.65 -17.51
CA GLU A 241 -28.18 17.03 -18.88
C GLU A 241 -29.18 18.21 -18.97
N LYS A 242 -28.75 19.32 -19.58
CA LYS A 242 -29.68 20.29 -20.15
C LYS A 242 -29.98 19.93 -21.60
N ARG A 243 -31.11 19.24 -21.78
CA ARG A 243 -31.93 19.27 -22.99
C ARG A 243 -32.16 20.74 -23.39
N GLY A 244 -31.78 21.09 -24.61
CA GLY A 244 -32.24 22.29 -25.31
C GLY A 244 -32.93 21.85 -26.60
N CYS A 245 -34.24 22.10 -26.70
CA CYS A 245 -35.00 21.96 -27.93
C CYS A 245 -35.03 23.30 -28.70
N ASP A 246 -35.11 23.14 -30.02
CA ASP A 246 -35.73 24.00 -31.04
C ASP A 246 -35.15 25.41 -31.33
N THR A 247 -34.62 25.61 -32.54
CA THR A 247 -35.45 26.00 -33.72
C THR A 247 -34.60 26.32 -34.97
N ALA A 248 -35.12 25.86 -36.12
CA ALA A 248 -35.09 26.44 -37.47
C ALA A 248 -33.77 26.77 -38.21
N GLY A 249 -33.64 26.25 -39.45
CA GLY A 249 -32.82 26.91 -40.48
C GLY A 249 -32.25 26.04 -41.61
N ASP A 250 -33.11 25.63 -42.55
CA ASP A 250 -32.87 25.62 -44.01
C ASP A 250 -31.89 24.64 -44.72
N SER A 251 -32.51 23.62 -45.34
CA SER A 251 -32.45 23.17 -46.75
C SER A 251 -31.15 22.78 -47.52
N ALA A 252 -31.32 21.64 -48.23
CA ALA A 252 -30.71 21.16 -49.50
C ALA A 252 -29.39 20.34 -49.42
N ALA A 253 -29.20 19.18 -50.09
CA ALA A 253 -29.98 18.43 -51.07
C ALA A 253 -29.56 16.93 -51.15
N ARG A 254 -30.59 16.08 -51.33
CA ARG A 254 -30.74 14.79 -52.05
C ARG A 254 -29.52 13.96 -52.52
N GLY A 255 -29.60 12.65 -52.26
CA GLY A 255 -28.87 11.62 -53.00
C GLY A 255 -29.29 10.15 -52.75
N LEU A 256 -30.44 9.73 -53.31
CA LEU A 256 -30.71 8.43 -53.97
C LEU A 256 -30.71 7.06 -53.22
N ARG A 257 -31.89 6.38 -53.35
CA ARG A 257 -32.16 4.92 -53.51
C ARG A 257 -31.87 4.01 -52.31
N GLY A 258 -32.67 3.01 -51.94
CA GLY A 258 -33.76 2.31 -52.61
C GLY A 258 -34.55 1.40 -51.64
N SER A 259 -35.48 0.67 -52.21
CA SER A 259 -36.70 0.04 -51.68
C SER A 259 -36.59 -1.32 -50.96
N ALA A 260 -37.75 -1.74 -50.42
CA ALA A 260 -38.22 -3.07 -49.97
C ALA A 260 -37.93 -3.37 -48.49
N GLY A 261 -38.92 -3.47 -47.61
CA GLY A 261 -39.97 -4.52 -47.55
C GLY A 261 -39.46 -5.60 -46.56
N MET A 262 -40.21 -6.26 -45.69
CA MET A 262 -41.63 -6.40 -45.38
C MET A 262 -41.65 -7.29 -44.10
N SER A 263 -42.51 -6.96 -43.12
CA SER A 263 -43.04 -7.85 -42.04
C SER A 263 -42.04 -8.59 -41.11
N ASP A 264 -42.36 -9.06 -39.92
CA ASP A 264 -43.58 -9.18 -39.10
C ASP A 264 -43.13 -9.46 -37.66
N ASP A 265 -44.02 -9.17 -36.70
CA ASP A 265 -44.24 -9.86 -35.40
C ASP A 265 -43.05 -10.06 -34.43
N GLY A 266 -43.18 -9.86 -33.12
CA GLY A 266 -44.35 -9.91 -32.28
C GLY A 266 -43.88 -10.30 -30.86
N LEU A 267 -44.64 -9.80 -29.90
CA LEU A 267 -44.52 -9.94 -28.44
C LEU A 267 -44.00 -11.30 -27.92
N ALA A 268 -43.19 -11.28 -26.85
CA ALA A 268 -43.63 -11.66 -25.50
C ALA A 268 -42.45 -11.78 -24.51
N SER A 269 -42.55 -11.01 -23.42
CA SER A 269 -42.04 -11.37 -22.08
C SER A 269 -43.21 -12.02 -21.33
N PRO A 270 -43.01 -12.95 -20.36
CA PRO A 270 -42.80 -12.50 -18.99
C PRO A 270 -41.94 -13.40 -18.06
N ALA A 271 -41.45 -12.77 -17.00
CA ALA A 271 -41.38 -13.19 -15.59
C ALA A 271 -40.73 -14.53 -15.16
N GLY A 272 -39.92 -14.44 -14.10
CA GLY A 272 -39.57 -15.61 -13.27
C GLY A 272 -38.42 -15.36 -12.29
N ALA A 273 -38.68 -14.63 -11.21
CA ALA A 273 -37.78 -14.56 -10.06
C ALA A 273 -37.80 -15.87 -9.26
N GLN A 274 -36.66 -16.27 -8.68
CA GLN A 274 -36.63 -17.02 -7.42
C GLN A 274 -35.27 -16.89 -6.72
N LEU A 275 -35.33 -16.24 -5.54
CA LEU A 275 -34.37 -16.32 -4.44
C LEU A 275 -34.29 -17.77 -3.92
N LEU A 276 -33.09 -18.20 -3.53
CA LEU A 276 -32.91 -19.32 -2.62
C LEU A 276 -32.10 -18.84 -1.41
N ASP A 277 -32.79 -18.78 -0.28
CA ASP A 277 -32.25 -18.63 1.06
C ASP A 277 -31.43 -19.87 1.44
N VAL A 278 -30.24 -19.65 2.01
CA VAL A 278 -29.44 -20.70 2.64
C VAL A 278 -29.49 -20.47 4.15
N GLU A 279 -30.26 -21.31 4.84
CA GLU A 279 -30.25 -21.42 6.30
C GLU A 279 -28.91 -21.97 6.80
N VAL A 280 -28.27 -21.22 7.71
CA VAL A 280 -27.13 -21.68 8.50
C VAL A 280 -27.67 -22.34 9.76
N SER A 281 -27.59 -23.66 9.83
CA SER A 281 -27.85 -24.41 11.06
C SER A 281 -26.55 -24.54 11.87
N ARG A 282 -26.61 -24.09 13.12
CA ARG A 282 -25.57 -24.28 14.14
C ARG A 282 -25.67 -25.68 14.73
N ALA A 283 -24.52 -26.36 14.84
CA ALA A 283 -24.23 -27.39 15.83
C ALA A 283 -22.83 -27.12 16.38
#